data_AF-A0ABD1TRW2-F1
#
_entry.id   AF-A0ABD1TRW2-F1
#
_cell.length_a   1.000
_cell.length_b   1.000
_cell.length_c   1.000
_cell.angle_alpha   90.00
_cell.angle_beta   90.00
_cell.angle_gamma   90.00
#
_symmetry.space_group_name_H-M   'P 1'
#
loop_
_entity.id
_entity.type
_entity.pdbx_description
1 polymer ?
#
loop_
_entity_poly.entity_id
_entity_poly.type
_entity_poly.pdbx_seq_one_letter_code
_entity_poly.pdbx_strand_id
1 'polypeptide(L)'
;MNNKWFKRGFKHAKIYIEDDKLCSVNDDENDDMESLSDQLLSESKLDTRMRFTSLPRPASLKAFDIISFSRGFDLSGLFDEGTDGARFVSRAHVSNIISKLEEIAKVVSFSVRKKDYRMSLEGSREGVKGPLTIADEIFELTQSLRVVEVKKKGGDIVEYEEFCNQELKPIIDF
;
A
#
# COMPACT_ATOMS: atom_id res chain seq x y z
N MET A 1 -12.69 -26.55 21.40
CA MET A 1 -12.97 -26.06 20.03
C MET A 1 -13.86 -27.07 19.30
N ASN A 2 -15.17 -26.82 19.22
CA ASN A 2 -16.13 -27.73 18.56
C ASN A 2 -16.94 -26.96 17.49
N ASN A 3 -16.25 -26.42 16.49
CA ASN A 3 -16.91 -25.70 15.41
C ASN A 3 -17.12 -26.63 14.20
N LYS A 4 -18.39 -26.83 13.80
CA LYS A 4 -18.81 -27.79 12.76
C LYS A 4 -18.25 -27.44 11.37
N TRP A 5 -17.83 -26.20 11.17
CA TRP A 5 -17.21 -25.71 9.93
C TRP A 5 -15.92 -26.46 9.56
N PHE A 6 -15.13 -26.88 10.55
CA PHE A 6 -13.77 -27.42 10.32
C PHE A 6 -13.71 -28.93 10.08
N LYS A 7 -14.85 -29.63 10.04
CA LYS A 7 -14.86 -31.11 10.00
C LYS A 7 -15.12 -31.72 8.63
N ARG A 8 -15.48 -30.94 7.60
CA ARG A 8 -15.78 -31.49 6.27
C ARG A 8 -14.59 -31.31 5.34
N GLY A 9 -13.86 -32.40 5.08
CA GLY A 9 -12.74 -32.44 4.13
C GLY A 9 -11.36 -32.10 4.71
N PHE A 10 -11.25 -31.89 6.03
CA PHE A 10 -9.95 -31.61 6.67
C PHE A 10 -9.08 -32.87 6.70
N LYS A 11 -7.99 -32.87 5.92
CA LYS A 11 -6.92 -33.87 6.00
C LYS A 11 -5.75 -33.26 6.76
N HIS A 12 -5.24 -33.97 7.77
CA HIS A 12 -4.05 -33.53 8.49
C HIS A 12 -2.85 -33.69 7.56
N ALA A 13 -2.12 -32.61 7.31
CA ALA A 13 -0.82 -32.70 6.65
C ALA A 13 0.14 -33.40 7.63
N LYS A 14 0.67 -34.56 7.23
CA LYS A 14 1.74 -35.24 7.96
C LYS A 14 3.06 -34.71 7.39
N ILE A 15 3.70 -33.84 8.15
CA ILE A 15 4.99 -33.25 7.81
C ILE A 15 5.97 -33.76 8.85
N TYR A 16 7.11 -34.30 8.40
CA TYR A 16 8.26 -34.55 9.26
C TYR A 16 9.49 -33.87 8.66
N ILE A 17 10.41 -33.51 9.55
CA ILE A 17 11.67 -32.86 9.20
C ILE A 17 12.75 -33.92 9.34
N GLU A 18 13.44 -34.18 8.25
CA GLU A 18 14.62 -35.06 8.21
C GLU A 18 15.74 -34.26 7.53
N ASP A 19 16.87 -34.10 8.23
CA ASP A 19 18.05 -33.36 7.79
C ASP A 19 17.77 -31.95 7.21
N ASP A 20 17.07 -31.10 7.98
CA ASP A 20 16.68 -29.73 7.61
C ASP A 20 15.87 -29.62 6.29
N LYS A 21 15.34 -30.74 5.78
CA LYS A 21 14.41 -30.77 4.66
C LYS A 21 13.00 -31.14 5.13
N LEU A 22 12.04 -30.37 4.62
CA LEU A 22 10.62 -30.57 4.89
C LEU A 22 10.06 -31.57 3.86
N CYS A 23 9.69 -32.76 4.33
CA CYS A 23 9.16 -33.82 3.47
C CYS A 23 7.65 -33.98 3.68
N SER A 24 6.88 -33.94 2.58
CA SER A 24 5.46 -34.30 2.54
C SER A 24 5.28 -35.61 1.80
N VAL A 25 4.72 -36.63 2.45
CA VAL A 25 4.38 -37.90 1.78
C VAL A 25 3.02 -37.72 1.10
N ASN A 26 3.03 -37.73 -0.24
CA ASN A 26 1.82 -37.86 -1.05
C ASN A 26 1.74 -39.34 -1.47
N ASP A 27 0.78 -40.08 -0.92
CA ASP A 27 0.41 -41.40 -1.44
C ASP A 27 -0.49 -41.20 -2.66
N ASP A 28 0.09 -40.92 -3.82
CA ASP A 28 -0.54 -41.17 -5.13
C ASP A 28 0.52 -41.12 -6.24
N GLU A 29 0.79 -42.29 -6.83
CA GLU A 29 1.58 -42.47 -8.04
C GLU A 29 0.77 -42.02 -9.27
N ASN A 30 1.39 -41.24 -10.17
CA ASN A 30 1.30 -41.29 -11.65
C ASN A 30 1.65 -39.93 -12.30
N ASP A 31 2.83 -39.91 -12.94
CA ASP A 31 3.16 -39.49 -14.32
C ASP A 31 2.64 -38.21 -15.02
N ASP A 32 3.61 -37.65 -15.78
CA ASP A 32 3.52 -37.04 -17.12
C ASP A 32 3.35 -35.51 -17.34
N MET A 33 4.47 -34.94 -17.81
CA MET A 33 4.69 -34.40 -19.17
C MET A 33 4.04 -33.07 -19.62
N GLU A 34 4.93 -32.08 -19.78
CA GLU A 34 5.10 -31.17 -20.93
C GLU A 34 4.32 -29.83 -21.07
N SER A 35 5.14 -28.75 -21.14
CA SER A 35 5.15 -27.56 -22.03
C SER A 35 3.86 -26.90 -22.54
N LEU A 36 3.83 -25.55 -22.55
CA LEU A 36 3.99 -24.74 -23.78
C LEU A 36 3.87 -23.23 -23.51
N SER A 37 4.63 -22.46 -24.31
CA SER A 37 4.73 -20.99 -24.39
C SER A 37 3.84 -20.46 -25.53
N ASP A 38 3.45 -19.16 -25.47
CA ASP A 38 3.36 -18.15 -26.58
C ASP A 38 2.44 -16.96 -26.16
N GLN A 39 2.90 -15.69 -26.08
CA GLN A 39 3.12 -14.66 -27.13
C GLN A 39 1.79 -14.21 -27.83
N LEU A 40 1.38 -12.95 -28.07
CA LEU A 40 1.84 -11.55 -27.95
C LEU A 40 0.67 -10.55 -28.35
N LEU A 41 0.92 -9.23 -28.22
CA LEU A 41 0.34 -8.03 -28.92
C LEU A 41 -1.04 -7.48 -28.48
N SER A 42 -1.20 -6.25 -27.96
CA SER A 42 -0.97 -4.87 -28.47
C SER A 42 -2.03 -4.36 -29.47
N GLU A 43 -2.86 -3.38 -29.07
CA GLU A 43 -3.32 -2.30 -29.95
C GLU A 43 -3.72 -1.02 -29.20
N SER A 44 -3.40 0.11 -29.83
CA SER A 44 -3.40 1.49 -29.34
C SER A 44 -4.70 2.26 -29.60
N LYS A 45 -4.94 3.37 -28.87
CA LYS A 45 -5.35 4.67 -29.46
C LYS A 45 -5.27 5.85 -28.47
N LEU A 46 -4.95 7.00 -29.05
CA LEU A 46 -4.43 8.22 -28.46
C LEU A 46 -5.57 9.17 -28.04
N ASP A 47 -5.45 9.82 -26.88
CA ASP A 47 -6.06 11.12 -26.65
C ASP A 47 -5.25 11.97 -25.65
N THR A 48 -5.54 13.26 -25.62
CA THR A 48 -4.57 14.35 -25.63
C THR A 48 -4.22 14.88 -24.22
N ARG A 49 -2.91 14.91 -23.89
CA ARG A 49 -2.21 15.88 -23.02
C ARG A 49 -2.52 15.89 -21.50
N MET A 50 -1.77 15.08 -20.75
CA MET A 50 -0.93 15.52 -19.61
C MET A 50 0.09 14.40 -19.36
N ARG A 51 1.32 14.74 -18.93
CA ARG A 51 2.49 13.85 -18.85
C ARG A 51 2.37 12.72 -17.78
N PHE A 52 1.40 11.83 -17.94
CA PHE A 52 1.24 10.59 -17.17
C PHE A 52 1.26 9.34 -18.05
N THR A 53 1.30 9.48 -19.38
CA THR A 53 1.19 8.38 -20.36
C THR A 53 2.37 7.41 -20.40
N SER A 54 3.30 7.47 -19.45
CA SER A 54 4.42 6.53 -19.35
C SER A 54 4.80 6.19 -17.91
N LEU A 55 3.99 6.55 -16.90
CA LEU A 55 4.27 6.06 -15.55
C LEU A 55 3.80 4.60 -15.45
N PRO A 56 4.71 3.65 -15.11
CA PRO A 56 4.34 2.24 -14.93
C PRO A 56 3.29 2.17 -13.82
N ARG A 57 2.27 1.30 -13.90
CA ARG A 57 1.16 1.17 -12.94
C ARG A 57 1.60 1.21 -11.46
N PRO A 58 0.79 1.73 -10.51
CA PRO A 58 1.15 1.74 -9.09
C PRO A 58 1.46 0.35 -8.57
N ALA A 59 2.33 0.28 -7.56
CA ALA A 59 2.64 -0.99 -6.91
C ALA A 59 1.36 -1.63 -6.38
N SER A 60 1.17 -2.92 -6.69
CA SER A 60 0.04 -3.71 -6.21
C SER A 60 0.27 -4.12 -4.76
N LEU A 61 -0.71 -3.86 -3.90
CA LEU A 61 -0.76 -4.42 -2.55
C LEU A 61 -1.32 -5.84 -2.60
N LYS A 62 -0.57 -6.76 -2.02
CA LYS A 62 -0.98 -8.13 -1.74
C LYS A 62 -1.62 -8.21 -0.35
N ALA A 63 -2.28 -9.33 -0.07
CA ALA A 63 -2.91 -9.56 1.23
C ALA A 63 -1.93 -9.44 2.41
N PHE A 64 -0.70 -9.94 2.26
CA PHE A 64 0.32 -9.82 3.30
C PHE A 64 0.77 -8.38 3.55
N ASP A 65 0.78 -7.53 2.52
CA ASP A 65 1.07 -6.10 2.70
C ASP A 65 -0.02 -5.41 3.51
N ILE A 66 -1.29 -5.77 3.28
CA ILE A 66 -2.42 -5.22 4.06
C ILE A 66 -2.34 -5.68 5.51
N ILE A 67 -2.02 -6.96 5.73
CA ILE A 67 -1.90 -7.55 7.07
C ILE A 67 -0.74 -6.90 7.83
N SER A 68 0.41 -6.68 7.17
CA SER A 68 1.59 -6.06 7.80
C SER A 68 1.31 -4.64 8.28
N PHE A 69 0.29 -3.98 7.72
CA PHE A 69 -0.13 -2.67 8.19
C PHE A 69 -0.94 -2.66 9.50
N SER A 70 -1.27 -3.81 10.09
CA SER A 70 -1.96 -3.82 11.37
C SER A 70 -1.02 -3.36 12.49
N ARG A 71 -1.51 -2.48 13.36
CA ARG A 71 -0.78 -2.02 14.57
C ARG A 71 -0.33 -3.17 15.46
N GLY A 72 -1.01 -4.33 15.41
CA GLY A 72 -0.61 -5.52 16.16
C GLY A 72 0.66 -6.21 15.64
N PHE A 73 1.11 -5.88 14.43
CA PHE A 73 2.38 -6.35 13.86
C PHE A 73 3.46 -5.26 13.84
N ASP A 74 3.13 -4.04 14.29
CA ASP A 74 4.07 -2.93 14.36
C ASP A 74 4.70 -2.86 15.76
N LEU A 75 6.02 -3.10 15.82
CA LEU A 75 6.80 -3.05 17.05
C LEU A 75 7.45 -1.67 17.30
N SER A 76 7.27 -0.70 16.39
CA SER A 76 7.87 0.64 16.50
C SER A 76 7.44 1.39 17.77
N GLY A 77 6.25 1.09 18.30
CA GLY A 77 5.75 1.63 19.56
C GLY A 77 6.57 1.24 20.79
N LEU A 78 7.47 0.24 20.70
CA LEU A 78 8.40 -0.10 21.79
C LEU A 78 9.57 0.89 21.91
N PHE A 79 9.78 1.74 20.91
CA PHE A 79 10.97 2.58 20.78
C PHE A 79 10.66 4.08 20.72
N ASP A 80 9.46 4.52 21.12
CA ASP A 80 8.98 5.92 21.02
C ASP A 80 9.08 6.54 19.61
N GLU A 81 9.26 5.70 18.58
CA GLU A 81 9.42 6.08 17.18
C GLU A 81 8.14 5.85 16.36
N GLY A 82 7.11 5.27 17.01
CA GLY A 82 5.91 4.79 16.36
C GLY A 82 4.87 5.87 16.08
N THR A 83 4.88 6.41 14.87
CA THR A 83 3.65 6.94 14.25
C THR A 83 3.25 6.06 13.09
N ASP A 84 2.24 5.22 13.30
CA ASP A 84 1.55 4.51 12.22
C ASP A 84 0.93 5.56 11.28
N GLY A 85 1.34 5.55 10.01
CA GLY A 85 0.86 6.49 9.01
C GLY A 85 -0.63 6.32 8.78
N ALA A 86 -1.32 7.43 8.49
CA ALA A 86 -2.71 7.38 8.06
C ALA A 86 -2.83 6.68 6.70
N ARG A 87 -3.81 5.79 6.58
CA ARG A 87 -4.09 5.05 5.34
C ARG A 87 -5.56 5.15 5.00
N PHE A 88 -5.84 5.35 3.73
CA PHE A 88 -7.21 5.44 3.23
C PHE A 88 -7.38 4.73 1.89
N VAL A 89 -8.61 4.29 1.64
CA VAL A 89 -8.99 3.61 0.41
C VAL A 89 -9.81 4.57 -0.43
N SER A 90 -9.47 4.71 -1.71
CA SER A 90 -10.21 5.55 -2.65
C SER A 90 -10.52 4.81 -3.95
N ARG A 91 -11.68 5.13 -4.54
CA ARG A 91 -12.04 4.69 -5.90
C ARG A 91 -11.54 5.65 -6.99
N ALA A 92 -11.06 6.84 -6.62
CA ALA A 92 -10.61 7.86 -7.56
C ALA A 92 -9.40 7.38 -8.37
N HIS A 93 -9.27 7.87 -9.61
CA HIS A 93 -8.08 7.63 -10.41
C HIS A 93 -6.85 8.25 -9.77
N VAL A 94 -5.68 7.64 -9.99
CA VAL A 94 -4.39 8.08 -9.42
C VAL A 94 -4.12 9.56 -9.75
N SER A 95 -4.45 10.01 -10.96
CA SER A 95 -4.33 11.42 -11.36
C SER A 95 -5.12 12.35 -10.44
N ASN A 96 -6.35 11.97 -10.09
CA ASN A 96 -7.24 12.79 -9.27
C ASN A 96 -6.74 12.84 -7.83
N ILE A 97 -6.26 11.72 -7.31
CA ILE A 97 -5.64 11.65 -5.98
C ILE A 97 -4.41 12.57 -5.93
N ILE A 98 -3.51 12.47 -6.92
CA ILE A 98 -2.31 13.32 -6.98
C ILE A 98 -2.68 14.79 -7.09
N SER A 99 -3.61 15.15 -7.97
CA SER A 99 -4.04 16.55 -8.13
C SER A 99 -4.67 17.09 -6.84
N LYS A 100 -5.41 16.26 -6.11
CA LYS A 100 -6.01 16.66 -4.84
C LYS A 100 -4.96 16.85 -3.74
N LEU A 101 -3.98 15.97 -3.64
CA LEU A 101 -2.85 16.14 -2.71
C LEU A 101 -2.05 17.42 -3.01
N GLU A 102 -1.86 17.76 -4.28
CA GLU A 102 -1.23 19.03 -4.67
C GLU A 102 -2.05 20.27 -4.29
N GLU A 103 -3.37 20.19 -4.42
CA GLU A 103 -4.27 21.27 -4.02
C GLU A 103 -4.14 21.54 -2.52
N ILE A 104 -4.17 20.49 -1.70
CA ILE A 104 -3.96 20.57 -0.24
C ILE A 104 -2.60 21.20 0.04
N ALA A 105 -1.54 20.69 -0.57
CA ALA A 105 -0.19 21.19 -0.34
C ALA A 105 -0.10 22.70 -0.62
N LYS A 106 -0.81 23.21 -1.63
CA LYS A 106 -0.88 24.66 -1.90
C LYS A 106 -1.63 25.40 -0.80
N VAL A 107 -2.78 24.88 -0.34
CA VAL A 107 -3.59 25.49 0.72
C VAL A 107 -2.77 25.61 2.01
N VAL A 108 -2.04 24.56 2.38
CA VAL A 108 -1.19 24.55 3.59
C VAL A 108 0.20 25.17 3.36
N SER A 109 0.48 25.71 2.18
CA SER A 109 1.77 26.32 1.81
C SER A 109 2.98 25.38 1.96
N PHE A 110 2.80 24.10 1.62
CA PHE A 110 3.84 23.09 1.60
C PHE A 110 4.50 23.02 0.22
N SER A 111 5.80 22.77 0.22
CA SER A 111 6.52 22.43 -1.00
C SER A 111 6.27 20.98 -1.38
N VAL A 112 6.19 20.70 -2.68
CA VAL A 112 5.84 19.38 -3.21
C VAL A 112 6.99 18.83 -4.07
N ARG A 113 7.45 17.63 -3.75
CA ARG A 113 8.33 16.83 -4.61
C ARG A 113 7.61 15.57 -5.05
N LYS A 114 7.65 15.26 -6.34
CA LYS A 114 6.98 14.10 -6.93
C LYS A 114 7.98 13.14 -7.54
N LYS A 115 7.76 11.85 -7.31
CA LYS A 115 8.46 10.77 -7.99
C LYS A 115 7.50 9.60 -8.17
N ASP A 116 7.11 9.35 -9.42
CA ASP A 116 6.16 8.29 -9.79
C ASP A 116 4.83 8.42 -9.04
N TYR A 117 4.51 7.50 -8.12
CA TYR A 117 3.33 7.52 -7.26
C TYR A 117 3.60 7.93 -5.82
N ARG A 118 4.79 8.48 -5.58
CA ARG A 118 5.18 9.01 -4.30
C ARG A 118 5.24 10.54 -4.36
N MET A 119 4.67 11.16 -3.33
CA MET A 119 4.74 12.59 -3.09
C MET A 119 5.48 12.83 -1.77
N SER A 120 6.31 13.85 -1.72
CA SER A 120 6.88 14.37 -0.48
C SER A 120 6.41 15.79 -0.32
N LEU A 121 5.74 16.05 0.79
CA LEU A 121 5.24 17.35 1.19
C LEU A 121 6.12 17.87 2.32
N GLU A 122 6.60 19.10 2.21
CA GLU A 122 7.48 19.70 3.22
C GLU A 122 6.98 21.10 3.55
N GLY A 123 6.59 21.27 4.81
CA GLY A 123 6.11 22.53 5.35
C GLY A 123 7.23 23.55 5.51
N SER A 124 6.87 24.83 5.37
CA SER A 124 7.81 25.95 5.52
C SER A 124 7.92 26.47 6.97
N ARG A 125 7.00 26.07 7.84
CA ARG A 125 6.95 26.50 9.25
C ARG A 125 7.85 25.62 10.08
N GLU A 126 8.72 26.21 10.89
CA GLU A 126 9.51 25.47 11.89
C GLU A 126 8.66 25.23 13.14
N GLY A 127 8.27 23.98 13.36
CA GLY A 127 7.68 23.52 14.61
C GLY A 127 8.75 23.17 15.66
N VAL A 128 8.32 22.71 16.83
CA VAL A 128 9.23 22.32 17.94
C VAL A 128 10.24 21.25 17.51
N LYS A 129 9.83 20.36 16.60
CA LYS A 129 10.65 19.27 16.04
C LYS A 129 11.12 19.56 14.61
N GLY A 130 11.21 20.84 14.24
CA GLY A 130 11.50 21.28 12.88
C GLY A 130 10.27 21.26 11.97
N PRO A 131 10.46 21.46 10.65
CA PRO A 131 9.36 21.50 9.70
C PRO A 131 8.67 20.13 9.58
N LEU A 132 7.34 20.17 9.42
CA LEU A 132 6.54 18.99 9.13
C LEU A 132 6.86 18.47 7.72
N THR A 133 7.36 17.23 7.65
CA THR A 133 7.64 16.56 6.39
C THR A 133 6.79 15.30 6.31
N ILE A 134 6.05 15.14 5.21
CA ILE A 134 5.11 14.05 4.96
C ILE A 134 5.51 13.35 3.66
N ALA A 135 5.36 12.04 3.62
CA ALA A 135 5.49 11.24 2.42
C ALA A 135 4.18 10.50 2.15
N ASP A 136 3.63 10.71 0.95
CA ASP A 136 2.43 10.04 0.48
C ASP A 136 2.80 9.03 -0.59
N GLU A 137 2.22 7.84 -0.54
CA GLU A 137 2.42 6.81 -1.55
C GLU A 137 1.08 6.17 -1.94
N ILE A 138 0.86 6.04 -3.24
CA ILE A 138 -0.37 5.48 -3.80
C ILE A 138 -0.07 4.07 -4.29
N PHE A 139 -0.86 3.12 -3.78
CA PHE A 139 -0.80 1.72 -4.14
C PHE A 139 -2.11 1.28 -4.78
N GLU A 140 -2.02 0.27 -5.63
CA GLU A 140 -3.19 -0.39 -6.17
C GLU A 140 -3.61 -1.56 -5.29
N LEU A 141 -4.87 -1.59 -4.88
CA LEU A 141 -5.44 -2.71 -4.12
C LEU A 141 -6.24 -3.65 -5.03
N THR A 142 -7.05 -3.08 -5.93
CA THR A 142 -7.78 -3.79 -6.98
C THR A 142 -7.85 -2.91 -8.22
N GLN A 143 -8.44 -3.41 -9.32
CA GLN A 143 -8.64 -2.63 -10.54
C GLN A 143 -9.34 -1.27 -10.29
N SER A 144 -10.22 -1.19 -9.29
CA SER A 144 -11.00 0.01 -8.97
C SER A 144 -10.59 0.69 -7.65
N LEU A 145 -9.80 0.05 -6.80
CA LEU A 145 -9.45 0.56 -5.48
C LEU A 145 -7.96 0.86 -5.37
N ARG A 146 -7.66 1.98 -4.75
CA ARG A 146 -6.30 2.42 -4.44
C ARG A 146 -6.19 2.70 -2.97
N VAL A 147 -5.04 2.39 -2.40
CA VAL A 147 -4.68 2.75 -1.04
C VAL A 147 -3.74 3.92 -1.12
N VAL A 148 -4.00 4.96 -0.36
CA VAL A 148 -3.07 6.07 -0.17
C VAL A 148 -2.56 5.98 1.26
N GLU A 149 -1.25 5.85 1.37
CA GLU A 149 -0.55 5.85 2.64
C GLU A 149 0.13 7.20 2.82
N VAL A 150 -0.10 7.83 3.97
CA VAL A 150 0.43 9.14 4.35
C VAL A 150 1.27 8.95 5.59
N LYS A 151 2.59 9.13 5.47
CA LYS A 151 3.55 8.88 6.56
C LYS A 151 4.25 10.17 6.96
N LYS A 152 4.31 10.43 8.27
CA LYS A 152 5.21 11.46 8.83
C LYS A 152 6.67 11.03 8.61
N LYS A 153 7.50 11.94 8.12
CA LYS A 153 8.96 11.79 7.95
C LYS A 153 9.77 12.70 8.87
N GLY A 154 9.20 13.83 9.27
CA GLY A 154 9.84 14.81 10.16
C GLY A 154 8.80 15.74 10.77
N GLY A 155 9.18 16.52 11.79
CA GLY A 155 8.29 17.45 12.48
C GLY A 155 7.45 16.82 13.59
N ASP A 156 6.55 17.64 14.14
CA ASP A 156 5.75 17.29 15.31
C ASP A 156 4.60 16.32 14.99
N ILE A 157 4.26 15.46 15.95
CA ILE A 157 3.17 14.48 15.77
C ILE A 157 1.80 15.13 15.82
N VAL A 158 1.61 16.17 16.65
CA VAL A 158 0.34 16.87 16.78
C VAL A 158 0.03 17.63 15.50
N GLU A 159 1.04 18.31 14.92
CA GLU A 159 0.92 18.98 13.62
C GLU A 159 0.55 17.99 12.49
N TYR A 160 1.13 16.78 12.53
CA TYR A 160 0.80 15.72 11.58
C TYR A 160 -0.64 15.22 11.75
N GLU A 161 -1.08 14.97 12.98
CA GLU A 161 -2.45 14.52 13.26
C GLU A 161 -3.49 15.58 12.89
N GLU A 162 -3.20 16.86 13.12
CA GLU A 162 -4.02 17.98 12.67
C GLU A 162 -4.12 18.02 11.14
N PHE A 163 -3.00 17.92 10.43
CA PHE A 163 -2.99 17.84 8.97
C PHE A 163 -3.85 16.67 8.47
N CYS A 164 -3.69 15.48 9.02
CA CYS A 164 -4.48 14.32 8.62
C CYS A 164 -5.98 14.48 8.90
N ASN A 165 -6.35 15.06 10.04
CA ASN A 165 -7.75 15.22 10.43
C ASN A 165 -8.47 16.37 9.71
N GLN A 166 -7.77 17.47 9.44
CA GLN A 166 -8.37 18.69 8.87
C GLN A 166 -8.34 18.66 7.34
N GLU A 167 -7.23 18.22 6.75
CA GLU A 167 -7.01 18.37 5.31
C GLU A 167 -7.28 17.07 4.54
N LEU A 168 -6.90 15.91 5.10
CA LEU A 168 -7.05 14.63 4.42
C LEU A 168 -8.40 13.96 4.68
N LYS A 169 -8.91 14.00 5.92
CA LYS A 169 -10.18 13.36 6.31
C LYS A 169 -11.39 13.76 5.47
N PRO A 170 -11.59 15.05 5.08
CA PRO A 170 -12.73 15.45 4.26
C PRO A 170 -12.72 14.89 2.84
N ILE A 171 -11.62 14.28 2.40
CA ILE A 171 -11.37 13.82 1.02
C ILE A 171 -11.47 12.30 0.92
N ILE A 172 -11.52 11.59 2.05
CA ILE A 172 -11.55 10.12 2.07
C ILE A 172 -12.98 9.57 1.85
N ASP A 173 -14.01 10.41 1.91
CA ASP A 173 -15.43 10.03 1.71
C ASP A 173 -15.87 9.95 0.22
N PHE A 174 -14.98 9.62 -0.73
CA PHE A 174 -15.30 9.40 -2.15
C PHE A 174 -15.24 7.92 -2.61
#